data_AF-A0A7D5KHV2-F1
#
_entry.id   AF-A0A7D5KHV2-F1
#
_cell.length_a   1.000
_cell.length_b   1.000
_cell.length_c   1.000
_cell.angle_alpha   90.00
_cell.angle_beta   90.00
_cell.angle_gamma   90.00
#
_symmetry.space_group_name_H-M   'P 1'
#
loop_
_entity.id
_entity.type
_entity.pdbx_description
1 polymer ?
#
loop_
_entity_poly.entity_id
_entity_poly.type
_entity_poly.pdbx_seq_one_letter_code
_entity_poly.pdbx_strand_id
1 'polypeptide(L)'
;MPTVEKTHGSRVYIRPLEQRFEIGDQADVDEEMAAYLCEERGDFERVDALQEGDEWAGDSPPWEEPDGDTNDEPKVDADDVVDTLEEAEKPRPEDAIEMGLCPWCSEYEGENVGMHASRSHPDEWDEYNEED
;
A
#
# COMPACT_ATOMS: atom_id res chain seq x y z
N MET A 1 -8.14 23.93 7.70
CA MET A 1 -8.48 22.93 6.67
C MET A 1 -7.58 21.75 6.98
N PRO A 2 -8.13 20.60 7.38
CA PRO A 2 -7.31 19.41 7.61
C PRO A 2 -6.62 18.99 6.31
N THR A 3 -5.37 18.55 6.44
CA THR A 3 -4.62 17.93 5.35
C THR A 3 -4.71 16.42 5.52
N VAL A 4 -4.97 15.71 4.44
CA VAL A 4 -5.00 14.24 4.42
C VAL A 4 -3.92 13.72 3.48
N GLU A 5 -3.27 12.63 3.88
CA GLU A 5 -2.29 11.90 3.07
C GLU A 5 -2.84 10.53 2.71
N LYS A 6 -2.68 10.11 1.44
CA LYS A 6 -3.00 8.75 1.05
C LYS A 6 -1.90 7.81 1.53
N THR A 7 -2.19 6.95 2.49
CA THR A 7 -1.21 6.01 3.05
C THR A 7 -1.41 4.59 2.52
N HIS A 8 -2.60 4.25 2.04
CA HIS A 8 -2.95 2.89 1.62
C HIS A 8 -3.74 2.85 0.28
N GLY A 9 -3.71 1.67 -0.34
CA GLY A 9 -4.47 1.35 -1.55
C GLY A 9 -3.93 1.92 -2.86
N SER A 10 -4.51 1.47 -3.97
CA SER A 10 -4.15 1.91 -5.33
C SER A 10 -4.57 3.36 -5.62
N ARG A 11 -4.05 3.94 -6.70
CA ARG A 11 -4.37 5.31 -7.15
C ARG A 11 -5.87 5.56 -7.20
N VAL A 12 -6.34 6.64 -6.55
CA VAL A 12 -7.77 6.97 -6.52
C VAL A 12 -8.08 8.37 -7.00
N TYR A 13 -9.17 8.51 -7.76
CA TYR A 13 -9.68 9.80 -8.22
C TYR A 13 -10.78 10.31 -7.29
N ILE A 14 -10.57 11.46 -6.67
CA ILE A 14 -11.53 12.10 -5.78
C ILE A 14 -12.28 13.16 -6.58
N ARG A 15 -13.54 12.87 -6.94
CA ARG A 15 -14.35 13.78 -7.79
C ARG A 15 -14.51 15.19 -7.20
N PRO A 16 -14.76 15.37 -5.89
CA PRO A 16 -14.89 16.72 -5.31
C PRO A 16 -13.64 17.60 -5.49
N LEU A 17 -12.45 17.00 -5.58
CA LEU A 17 -11.17 17.69 -5.73
C LEU A 17 -10.68 17.68 -7.19
N GLU A 18 -11.38 16.97 -8.08
CA GLU A 18 -10.99 16.72 -9.47
C GLU A 18 -9.53 16.24 -9.62
N GLN A 19 -9.01 15.56 -8.59
CA GLN A 19 -7.60 15.18 -8.44
C GLN A 19 -7.43 13.68 -8.23
N ARG A 20 -6.32 13.15 -8.74
CA ARG A 20 -5.89 11.75 -8.52
C ARG A 20 -4.83 11.72 -7.42
N PHE A 21 -5.06 10.89 -6.42
CA PHE A 21 -4.16 10.66 -5.30
C PHE A 21 -3.40 9.35 -5.48
N GLU A 22 -2.10 9.41 -5.24
CA GLU A 22 -1.17 8.28 -5.16
C GLU A 22 -0.65 8.17 -3.73
N ILE A 23 -0.06 7.04 -3.34
CA ILE A 23 0.45 6.88 -1.96
C ILE A 23 1.51 7.97 -1.70
N GLY A 24 1.37 8.69 -0.59
CA GLY A 24 2.18 9.85 -0.22
C GLY A 24 1.69 11.19 -0.77
N ASP A 25 0.60 11.22 -1.56
CA ASP A 25 0.00 12.48 -2.02
C ASP A 25 -0.84 13.12 -0.90
N GLN A 26 -0.67 14.43 -0.73
CA GLN A 26 -1.32 15.23 0.31
C GLN A 26 -2.28 16.25 -0.30
N ALA A 27 -3.43 16.46 0.34
CA ALA A 27 -4.32 17.56 -0.03
C ALA A 27 -5.07 18.16 1.15
N ASP A 28 -5.30 19.46 1.04
CA ASP A 28 -6.18 20.21 1.93
C ASP A 28 -7.64 19.94 1.57
N VAL A 29 -8.38 19.45 2.56
CA VAL A 29 -9.80 19.14 2.43
C VAL A 29 -10.59 19.78 3.57
N ASP A 30 -11.91 19.75 3.46
CA ASP A 30 -12.80 20.11 4.56
C ASP A 30 -12.92 18.98 5.60
N GLU A 31 -13.45 19.32 6.78
CA GLU A 31 -13.54 18.39 7.93
C GLU A 31 -14.43 17.17 7.65
N GLU A 32 -15.52 17.37 6.91
CA GLU A 32 -16.43 16.29 6.50
C GLU A 32 -15.72 15.33 5.54
N MET A 33 -15.00 15.87 4.55
CA MET A 33 -14.22 15.07 3.62
C MET A 33 -13.08 14.32 4.32
N ALA A 34 -12.38 14.96 5.26
CA ALA A 34 -11.31 14.31 6.02
C ALA A 34 -11.84 13.13 6.84
N ALA A 35 -13.00 13.29 7.49
CA ALA A 35 -13.68 12.21 8.21
C ALA A 35 -14.06 11.06 7.26
N TYR A 36 -14.67 11.36 6.11
CA TYR A 36 -15.03 10.34 5.12
C TYR A 36 -13.80 9.57 4.60
N LEU A 37 -12.72 10.26 4.25
CA LEU A 37 -11.52 9.65 3.69
C LEU A 37 -10.75 8.79 4.71
N CYS A 38 -10.73 9.20 5.98
CA CYS A 38 -10.01 8.49 7.03
C CYS A 38 -10.86 7.40 7.71
N GLU A 39 -12.12 7.67 8.01
CA GLU A 39 -12.97 6.80 8.84
C GLU A 39 -13.84 5.86 8.00
N GLU A 40 -14.41 6.34 6.88
CA GLU A 40 -15.28 5.53 6.03
C GLU A 40 -14.49 4.76 4.96
N ARG A 41 -13.51 5.40 4.33
CA ARG A 41 -12.62 4.74 3.36
C ARG A 41 -11.42 4.05 3.99
N GLY A 42 -10.76 4.68 4.94
CA GLY A 42 -9.54 4.13 5.57
C GLY A 42 -8.30 4.12 4.67
N ASP A 43 -8.34 4.75 3.49
CA ASP A 43 -7.20 4.85 2.57
C ASP A 43 -6.28 6.05 2.89
N PHE A 44 -6.73 6.95 3.77
CA PHE A 44 -6.08 8.22 4.07
C PHE A 44 -5.85 8.38 5.58
N GLU A 45 -4.81 9.12 5.93
CA GLU A 45 -4.51 9.52 7.30
C GLU A 45 -4.53 11.06 7.42
N ARG A 46 -5.02 11.58 8.55
CA ARG A 46 -4.94 13.03 8.82
C ARG A 46 -3.50 13.37 9.16
N VAL A 47 -2.87 14.13 8.26
CA VAL A 47 -1.63 14.82 8.56
C VAL A 47 -2.08 16.18 9.07
N ASP A 48 -2.35 16.27 10.38
CA ASP A 48 -2.41 17.59 11.00
C ASP A 48 -1.08 18.25 10.66
N ALA A 49 -1.12 19.26 9.79
CA ALA A 49 -0.04 20.21 9.64
C ALA A 49 0.10 20.83 11.02
N LEU A 50 0.90 20.19 11.88
CA LEU A 50 1.47 20.81 13.05
C LEU A 50 2.09 22.06 12.46
N GLN A 51 1.38 23.16 12.66
CA GLN A 51 1.86 24.48 12.37
C GLN A 51 3.23 24.48 13.02
N GLU A 52 4.29 24.40 12.20
CA GLU A 52 5.64 24.71 12.63
C GLU A 52 5.58 26.19 13.01
N GLY A 53 5.04 26.45 14.19
CA GLY A 53 5.30 27.61 14.99
C GLY A 53 6.73 27.48 15.48
N ASP A 54 7.68 27.50 14.55
CA ASP A 54 9.04 27.93 14.83
C ASP A 54 9.09 29.44 14.61
N GLU A 55 8.33 30.14 15.44
CA GLU A 55 8.67 31.49 15.84
C GLU A 55 9.73 31.40 16.96
N TRP A 56 10.93 30.91 16.64
CA TRP A 56 12.11 31.07 17.47
C TRP A 56 13.12 31.97 16.78
N ALA A 57 12.86 33.27 16.88
CA ALA A 57 13.89 34.27 16.73
C ALA A 57 14.89 34.13 17.90
N GLY A 58 16.09 33.63 17.61
CA GLY A 58 17.30 34.09 18.29
C GLY A 58 18.12 33.06 19.07
N ASP A 59 19.39 33.00 18.63
CA ASP A 59 20.60 32.75 19.43
C ASP A 59 20.99 31.28 19.70
N SER A 60 21.95 30.80 18.89
CA SER A 60 22.74 29.58 19.14
C SER A 60 23.45 29.63 20.50
N PRO A 61 23.83 28.45 21.02
CA PRO A 61 25.22 28.30 21.44
C PRO A 61 25.96 27.21 20.62
N PRO A 62 27.20 27.49 20.20
CA PRO A 62 28.09 26.52 19.56
C PRO A 62 28.84 25.70 20.63
N TRP A 63 28.54 24.42 20.75
CA TRP A 63 29.34 23.41 21.46
C TRP A 63 28.66 22.05 21.24
N GLU A 64 29.29 20.91 21.11
CA GLU A 64 30.64 20.47 20.80
C GLU A 64 30.39 19.07 20.21
N GLU A 65 31.10 18.68 19.16
CA GLU A 65 30.92 17.40 18.50
C GLU A 65 31.23 16.25 19.49
N PRO A 66 30.31 15.29 19.73
CA PRO A 66 30.69 14.04 20.36
C PRO A 66 31.41 13.17 19.33
N ASP A 67 32.75 13.24 19.32
CA ASP A 67 33.61 12.17 18.82
C ASP A 67 33.27 10.88 19.59
N GLY A 68 32.52 10.00 18.94
CA GLY A 68 32.01 8.75 19.49
C GLY A 68 32.16 7.62 18.48
N ASP A 69 33.41 7.37 18.09
CA ASP A 69 33.87 6.12 17.51
C ASP A 69 33.45 4.94 18.41
N THR A 70 32.48 4.14 17.97
CA THR A 70 32.54 2.68 18.14
C THR A 70 31.97 2.03 16.89
N ASN A 71 32.89 1.77 15.98
CA ASN A 71 32.81 0.69 15.02
C ASN A 71 32.41 -0.62 15.74
N ASP A 72 31.17 -1.04 15.60
CA ASP A 72 30.75 -2.44 15.82
C ASP A 72 29.96 -2.86 14.58
N GLU A 73 30.69 -3.19 13.52
CA GLU A 73 30.16 -3.92 12.37
C GLU A 73 29.74 -5.32 12.84
N PRO A 74 28.44 -5.68 12.81
CA PRO A 74 28.06 -7.07 12.93
C PRO A 74 28.54 -7.80 11.67
N LYS A 75 29.57 -8.64 11.81
CA LYS A 75 29.91 -9.65 10.82
C LYS A 75 28.78 -10.67 10.80
N VAL A 76 27.76 -10.42 9.99
CA VAL A 76 26.78 -11.43 9.62
C VAL A 76 27.42 -12.30 8.55
N ASP A 77 27.77 -13.53 8.94
CA ASP A 77 28.28 -14.54 8.03
C ASP A 77 27.27 -14.79 6.91
N ALA A 78 27.70 -14.50 5.67
CA ALA A 78 26.88 -14.47 4.47
C ALA A 78 26.63 -15.85 3.85
N ASP A 79 26.33 -16.87 4.66
CA ASP A 79 26.16 -18.25 4.15
C ASP A 79 25.02 -19.04 4.83
N ASP A 80 23.98 -18.37 5.36
CA ASP A 80 22.77 -19.06 5.84
C ASP A 80 21.50 -18.20 5.76
N VAL A 81 21.29 -17.52 4.63
CA VAL A 81 19.92 -17.14 4.23
C VAL A 81 19.38 -18.29 3.41
N VAL A 82 18.86 -19.29 4.12
CA VAL A 82 18.04 -20.34 3.53
C VAL A 82 16.89 -19.65 2.80
N ASP A 83 17.00 -19.68 1.48
CA ASP A 83 15.96 -19.50 0.48
C ASP A 83 14.66 -20.18 0.96
N THR A 84 13.89 -19.43 1.73
CA THR A 84 12.54 -19.78 2.21
C THR A 84 11.61 -18.63 1.85
N LEU A 85 11.85 -18.02 0.68
CA LEU A 85 10.95 -17.06 0.09
C LEU A 85 9.81 -17.88 -0.52
N GLU A 86 8.71 -17.87 0.22
CA GLU A 86 7.37 -17.94 -0.36
C GLU A 86 7.18 -19.06 -1.40
N GLU A 87 6.93 -20.27 -0.88
CA GLU A 87 5.81 -21.02 -1.43
C GLU A 87 4.56 -20.17 -1.15
N ALA A 88 4.33 -19.16 -1.99
CA ALA A 88 3.12 -18.36 -1.96
C ALA A 88 1.97 -19.32 -2.16
N GLU A 89 1.32 -19.69 -1.06
CA GLU A 89 0.11 -20.50 -1.04
C GLU A 89 -0.84 -19.86 -2.04
N LYS A 90 -0.99 -20.48 -3.22
CA LYS A 90 -1.80 -19.90 -4.29
C LYS A 90 -3.19 -19.68 -3.68
N PRO A 91 -3.72 -18.45 -3.72
CA PRO A 91 -5.04 -18.17 -3.15
C PRO A 91 -6.04 -19.13 -3.77
N ARG A 92 -7.04 -19.54 -2.99
CA ARG A 92 -8.08 -20.45 -3.47
C ARG A 92 -8.72 -19.84 -4.73
N PRO A 93 -9.21 -20.66 -5.68
CA PRO A 93 -9.77 -20.15 -6.93
C PRO A 93 -10.88 -19.12 -6.71
N GLU A 94 -11.73 -19.32 -5.69
CA GLU A 94 -12.78 -18.38 -5.27
C GLU A 94 -12.20 -16.98 -4.95
N ASP A 95 -11.20 -16.91 -4.06
CA ASP A 95 -10.59 -15.67 -3.59
C ASP A 95 -9.87 -14.96 -4.74
N ALA A 96 -9.19 -15.71 -5.59
CA ALA A 96 -8.49 -15.16 -6.77
C ALA A 96 -9.47 -14.55 -7.76
N ILE A 97 -10.56 -15.26 -8.09
CA ILE A 97 -11.59 -14.79 -9.03
C ILE A 97 -12.29 -13.54 -8.49
N GLU A 98 -12.58 -13.50 -7.18
CA GLU A 98 -13.15 -12.31 -6.50
C GLU A 98 -12.22 -11.09 -6.54
N MET A 99 -10.90 -11.31 -6.46
CA MET A 99 -9.89 -10.26 -6.61
C MET A 99 -9.63 -9.86 -8.07
N GLY A 100 -10.28 -10.51 -9.03
CA GLY A 100 -10.06 -10.28 -10.46
C GLY A 100 -8.76 -10.89 -10.97
N LEU A 101 -8.20 -11.90 -10.30
CA LEU A 101 -7.00 -12.62 -10.68
C LEU A 101 -7.34 -14.02 -11.20
N CYS A 102 -6.71 -14.46 -12.28
CA CYS A 102 -6.86 -15.85 -12.73
C CYS A 102 -6.07 -16.79 -11.80
N PRO A 103 -6.71 -17.80 -11.16
CA PRO A 103 -5.98 -18.72 -10.27
C PRO A 103 -5.09 -19.71 -11.03
N TRP A 104 -5.35 -19.90 -12.32
CA TRP A 104 -4.63 -20.86 -13.17
C TRP A 104 -3.49 -20.21 -13.97
N CYS A 105 -3.49 -18.89 -14.12
CA CYS A 105 -2.38 -18.17 -14.71
C CYS A 105 -2.15 -16.81 -14.04
N SER A 106 -0.89 -16.44 -13.85
CA SER A 106 -0.50 -15.13 -13.31
C SER A 106 -0.48 -14.02 -14.37
N GLU A 107 -0.86 -14.33 -15.61
CA GLU A 107 -0.75 -13.39 -16.74
C GLU A 107 -2.02 -12.54 -16.95
N TYR A 108 -3.16 -12.94 -16.36
CA TYR A 108 -4.43 -12.24 -16.53
C TYR A 108 -4.99 -11.69 -15.21
N GLU A 109 -5.10 -10.37 -15.16
CA GLU A 109 -5.73 -9.59 -14.09
C GLU A 109 -6.82 -8.69 -14.69
N GLY A 110 -8.06 -8.79 -14.18
CA GLY A 110 -9.18 -7.95 -14.58
C GLY A 110 -10.55 -8.53 -14.24
N GLU A 111 -11.59 -7.71 -14.36
CA GLU A 111 -12.98 -8.03 -13.96
C GLU A 111 -13.63 -9.20 -14.74
N ASN A 112 -13.01 -9.67 -15.82
CA ASN A 112 -13.55 -10.73 -16.69
C ASN A 112 -12.80 -12.07 -16.53
N VAL A 113 -12.33 -12.41 -15.32
CA VAL A 113 -11.61 -13.67 -15.06
C VAL A 113 -12.41 -14.88 -15.52
N GLY A 114 -13.71 -14.94 -15.26
CA GLY A 114 -14.53 -16.08 -15.68
C GLY A 114 -14.59 -16.28 -17.20
N MET A 115 -14.57 -15.19 -17.99
CA MET A 115 -14.51 -15.28 -19.45
C MET A 115 -13.11 -15.67 -19.93
N HIS A 116 -12.07 -15.24 -19.23
CA HIS A 116 -10.69 -15.62 -19.53
C HIS A 116 -10.44 -17.10 -19.20
N ALA A 117 -10.87 -17.55 -18.03
CA ALA A 117 -10.71 -18.92 -17.54
C ALA A 117 -11.46 -19.92 -18.42
N SER A 118 -12.74 -19.69 -18.72
CA SER A 118 -13.51 -20.55 -19.64
C SER A 118 -12.95 -20.65 -21.06
N ARG A 119 -12.07 -19.71 -21.49
CA ARG A 119 -11.43 -19.74 -22.80
C ARG A 119 -9.99 -20.28 -22.78
N SER A 120 -9.24 -19.99 -21.73
CA SER A 120 -7.79 -20.25 -21.65
C SER A 120 -7.47 -21.47 -20.77
N HIS A 121 -8.36 -21.78 -19.83
CA HIS A 121 -8.28 -22.88 -18.85
C HIS A 121 -9.62 -23.63 -18.78
N PRO A 122 -10.12 -24.20 -19.91
CA PRO A 122 -11.46 -24.77 -19.95
C PRO A 122 -11.61 -25.98 -19.03
N ASP A 123 -10.58 -26.83 -18.93
CA ASP A 123 -10.62 -28.02 -18.08
C ASP A 123 -10.65 -27.66 -16.59
N GLU A 124 -9.75 -26.77 -16.14
CA GLU A 124 -9.75 -26.34 -14.73
C GLU A 124 -10.99 -25.49 -14.37
N TRP A 125 -11.53 -24.72 -15.33
CA TRP A 125 -12.76 -23.96 -15.14
C TRP A 125 -13.98 -24.87 -15.01
N ASP A 126 -14.05 -25.96 -15.77
CA ASP A 126 -15.14 -26.93 -15.67
C ASP A 126 -15.11 -27.61 -14.30
N GLU A 127 -13.94 -28.11 -13.87
CA GLU A 127 -13.75 -28.73 -12.55
C GLU A 127 -14.20 -27.80 -11.41
N TYR A 128 -13.79 -26.52 -11.44
CA TYR A 128 -14.23 -25.53 -10.45
C TYR A 128 -15.75 -25.29 -10.43
N ASN A 129 -16.42 -25.31 -11.58
CA ASN A 129 -17.89 -25.13 -11.64
C ASN A 129 -18.67 -26.43 -11.39
N GLU A 130 -18.04 -27.58 -11.52
CA GLU A 130 -18.64 -28.88 -11.19
C GLU A 130 -18.57 -29.20 -9.68
N GLU A 131 -17.65 -28.55 -8.95
CA GLU A 131 -17.48 -28.72 -7.50
C GLU A 131 -18.40 -27.83 -6.62
N ASP A 132 -19.20 -26.92 -7.19
CA ASP A 132 -20.16 -26.03 -6.46
C ASP A 132 -21.64 -26.45 -6.60
#